data_AF-A0A8C8E2I9-F1
#
_entry.id   AF-A0A8C8E2I9-F1
#
_cell.length_a   1.000
_cell.length_b   1.000
_cell.length_c   1.000
_cell.angle_alpha   90.00
_cell.angle_beta   90.00
_cell.angle_gamma   90.00
#
_symmetry.space_group_name_H-M   'P 1'
#
loop_
_entity.id
_entity.type
_entity.pdbx_description
1 polymer ?
#
loop_
_entity_poly.entity_id
_entity_poly.type
_entity_poly.pdbx_seq_one_letter_code
_entity_poly.pdbx_strand_id
1 'polypeptide(L)'
;MSRSIVRQSKFRHVFGQAVKADQSYDDIRVSKVTWDSSFCAVNPKFLAVIVESSGGGAFLVLPLSKSGRVDKNYPLVIGHSGPVLDIDWCPHDDNIIASCSEDCTAMVWQIPDHTLTRPLSDPVVVLEGHSKRVGIVTWHPTARNILLTAGSDNLIIVWNVGAGEPLISMDDHPDLIYSVSWNRNGSLFCTTCKDRRLRVCDPRKREVVAERLAPHEGIRPMRAIFIRDGNIFTTGFTRMSQRELGLWDPTNFEEPIALLELDTSNGVLLPYYDPDANMVYLCGKGDSSIRYFEITEEPPYVHYLSTFSSKEPQRGMGFMPKRGVDVSKCEIARLYKLLDKKCEPITMTVPRKSDLFQDDLYPDTAGPEPAMEPEEWLDGRDEDPILVSMREGYVPPKSRELKVVKKNVLDSRPTTRRSMSTMDTNSLPSYFSLLSLLCFPFFLIPHLEIQNLKATVLSQEKRICDLEDKLSQFTNGTD
;
A
#
# COMPACT_ATOMS: atom_id res chain seq x y z
N MET A 1 20.29 -5.20 -47.26
CA MET A 1 19.63 -4.16 -46.42
C MET A 1 18.31 -4.74 -45.94
N SER A 2 18.29 -5.37 -44.75
CA SER A 2 17.02 -5.76 -44.13
C SER A 2 16.26 -4.48 -43.80
N ARG A 3 15.12 -4.27 -44.45
CA ARG A 3 14.18 -3.21 -44.04
C ARG A 3 13.81 -3.51 -42.60
N SER A 4 14.33 -2.72 -41.66
CA SER A 4 13.85 -2.71 -40.29
C SER A 4 12.34 -2.45 -40.36
N ILE A 5 11.55 -3.47 -40.07
CA ILE A 5 10.10 -3.33 -39.92
C ILE A 5 9.95 -2.51 -38.65
N VAL A 6 9.71 -1.21 -38.81
CA VAL A 6 9.46 -0.32 -37.67
C VAL A 6 8.18 -0.81 -37.00
N ARG A 7 8.30 -1.29 -35.76
CA ARG A 7 7.14 -1.73 -34.97
C ARG A 7 6.09 -0.63 -34.93
N GLN A 8 4.86 -0.96 -35.28
CA GLN A 8 3.74 -0.04 -35.16
C GLN A 8 3.25 -0.04 -33.72
N SER A 9 3.64 0.98 -32.95
CA SER A 9 3.09 1.25 -31.62
C SER A 9 2.28 2.54 -31.65
N LYS A 10 1.06 2.49 -31.10
CA LYS A 10 0.23 3.69 -30.90
C LYS A 10 0.84 4.68 -29.90
N PHE A 11 1.74 4.20 -29.05
CA PHE A 11 2.42 4.97 -28.01
C PHE A 11 3.82 5.45 -28.41
N ARG A 12 4.26 5.18 -29.64
CA ARG A 12 5.61 5.53 -30.14
C ARG A 12 5.97 7.01 -29.96
N HIS A 13 4.96 7.88 -30.06
CA HIS A 13 5.10 9.34 -30.01
C HIS A 13 4.55 9.95 -28.71
N VAL A 14 4.34 9.14 -27.67
CA VAL A 14 4.06 9.67 -26.33
C VAL A 14 5.18 10.62 -25.94
N PHE A 15 4.81 11.78 -25.42
CA PHE A 15 5.76 12.74 -24.88
C PHE A 15 5.28 13.27 -23.54
N GLY A 16 6.24 13.56 -22.67
CA GLY A 16 6.01 14.20 -21.38
C GLY A 16 6.12 15.71 -21.50
N GLN A 17 5.18 16.44 -20.92
CA GLN A 17 5.21 17.90 -20.82
C GLN A 17 4.96 18.31 -19.37
N ALA A 18 5.93 19.02 -18.79
CA ALA A 18 5.74 19.67 -17.50
C ALA A 18 4.69 20.77 -17.63
N VAL A 19 3.79 20.84 -16.66
CA VAL A 19 2.78 21.90 -16.62
C VAL A 19 3.44 23.26 -16.37
N LYS A 20 2.70 24.32 -16.71
CA LYS A 20 3.12 25.70 -16.45
C LYS A 20 3.26 25.94 -14.94
N ALA A 21 4.09 26.93 -14.57
CA ALA A 21 4.42 27.23 -13.17
C ALA A 21 3.22 27.67 -12.31
N ASP A 22 2.14 28.17 -12.92
CA ASP A 22 0.88 28.50 -12.24
C ASP A 22 0.08 27.26 -11.81
N GLN A 23 0.33 26.12 -12.45
CA GLN A 23 -0.31 24.83 -12.19
C GLN A 23 0.56 23.90 -11.34
N SER A 24 1.77 24.31 -10.98
CA SER A 24 2.59 23.61 -10.00
C SER A 24 2.27 24.03 -8.57
N TYR A 25 2.71 23.24 -7.60
CA TYR A 25 2.53 23.52 -6.18
C TYR A 25 3.87 23.91 -5.58
N ASP A 26 4.01 25.18 -5.19
CA ASP A 26 5.27 25.75 -4.71
C ASP A 26 5.30 25.92 -3.19
N ASP A 27 6.50 26.08 -2.63
CA ASP A 27 6.76 26.25 -1.18
C ASP A 27 6.35 25.04 -0.30
N ILE A 28 6.34 23.83 -0.87
CA ILE A 28 6.11 22.58 -0.12
C ILE A 28 7.43 22.10 0.50
N ARG A 29 7.47 21.89 1.82
CA ARG A 29 8.65 21.35 2.52
C ARG A 29 8.70 19.82 2.42
N VAL A 30 9.13 19.28 1.29
CA VAL A 30 9.20 17.83 1.05
C VAL A 30 10.14 17.16 2.06
N SER A 31 9.75 15.98 2.56
CA SER A 31 10.56 15.20 3.49
C SER A 31 11.93 14.83 2.92
N LYS A 32 12.96 14.91 3.77
CA LYS A 32 14.34 14.53 3.46
C LYS A 32 14.74 13.18 4.05
N VAL A 33 13.79 12.47 4.66
CA VAL A 33 14.03 11.13 5.22
C VAL A 33 14.55 10.22 4.12
N THR A 34 15.58 9.42 4.44
CA THR A 34 16.14 8.45 3.50
C THR A 34 15.29 7.19 3.51
N TRP A 35 14.26 7.18 2.68
CA TRP A 35 13.37 6.02 2.47
C TRP A 35 13.01 5.92 0.98
N ASP A 36 12.84 4.69 0.48
CA ASP A 36 12.68 4.44 -0.96
C ASP A 36 11.21 4.40 -1.44
N SER A 37 10.26 4.95 -0.66
CA SER A 37 8.86 5.12 -1.10
C SER A 37 8.69 6.33 -2.02
N SER A 38 7.50 6.52 -2.59
CA SER A 38 7.21 7.59 -3.55
C SER A 38 7.23 9.02 -2.95
N PHE A 39 6.96 9.15 -1.64
CA PHE A 39 6.71 10.41 -0.89
C PHE A 39 5.52 11.24 -1.37
N CYS A 40 4.79 10.74 -2.38
CA CYS A 40 3.73 11.46 -3.05
C CYS A 40 2.64 10.46 -3.43
N ALA A 41 1.42 10.73 -3.02
CA ALA A 41 0.25 9.97 -3.43
C ALA A 41 -0.80 10.94 -3.95
N VAL A 42 -1.42 10.63 -5.08
CA VAL A 42 -2.40 11.52 -5.70
C VAL A 42 -3.61 10.70 -6.11
N ASN A 43 -4.78 11.30 -6.00
CA ASN A 43 -6.02 10.76 -6.51
C ASN A 43 -6.77 11.87 -7.30
N PRO A 44 -7.95 11.60 -7.88
CA PRO A 44 -8.66 12.61 -8.67
C PRO A 44 -9.11 13.88 -7.93
N LYS A 45 -9.05 13.91 -6.59
CA LYS A 45 -9.49 15.06 -5.76
C LYS A 45 -8.32 15.78 -5.09
N PHE A 46 -7.33 15.03 -4.62
CA PHE A 46 -6.28 15.51 -3.73
C PHE A 46 -4.88 15.06 -4.15
N LEU A 47 -3.92 15.92 -3.86
CA LEU A 47 -2.48 15.65 -3.83
C LEU A 47 -2.04 15.53 -2.38
N ALA A 48 -1.42 14.40 -2.02
CA ALA A 48 -0.79 14.18 -0.73
C ALA A 48 0.74 14.10 -0.87
N VAL A 49 1.46 14.82 -0.01
CA VAL A 49 2.93 14.89 -0.02
C VAL A 49 3.46 14.74 1.40
N ILE A 50 4.43 13.84 1.61
CA ILE A 50 5.09 13.70 2.89
C ILE A 50 6.01 14.91 3.13
N VAL A 51 5.83 15.60 4.26
CA VAL A 51 6.55 16.84 4.57
C VAL A 51 7.46 16.71 5.78
N GLU A 52 8.48 17.55 5.85
CA GLU A 52 9.37 17.66 7.00
C GLU A 52 8.61 18.28 8.20
N SER A 53 8.69 17.62 9.35
CA SER A 53 8.09 18.07 10.62
C SER A 53 9.13 18.01 11.74
N SER A 54 9.13 19.02 12.62
CA SER A 54 10.15 19.19 13.68
C SER A 54 9.90 18.38 14.95
N GLY A 55 8.77 17.66 15.06
CA GLY A 55 8.35 17.01 16.31
C GLY A 55 7.43 15.81 16.14
N GLY A 56 7.51 15.11 15.00
CA GLY A 56 6.69 13.94 14.68
C GLY A 56 6.61 13.69 13.18
N GLY A 57 5.57 12.98 12.75
CA GLY A 57 5.27 12.73 11.33
C GLY A 57 4.15 13.63 10.83
N ALA A 58 4.32 14.19 9.64
CA ALA A 58 3.26 14.93 8.98
C ALA A 58 3.27 14.73 7.47
N PHE A 59 2.09 14.86 6.87
CA PHE A 59 1.95 14.97 5.42
C PHE A 59 0.93 16.06 5.08
N LEU A 60 1.14 16.68 3.93
CA LEU A 60 0.31 17.73 3.36
C LEU A 60 -0.75 17.11 2.47
N VAL A 61 -2.00 17.58 2.55
CA VAL A 61 -3.07 17.21 1.63
C VAL A 61 -3.68 18.48 1.02
N LEU A 62 -3.59 18.59 -0.31
CA LEU A 62 -4.07 19.73 -1.09
C LEU A 62 -5.14 19.27 -2.09
N PRO A 63 -6.28 19.96 -2.19
CA PRO A 63 -7.16 19.80 -3.34
C PRO A 63 -6.41 20.11 -4.64
N LEU A 64 -6.63 19.33 -5.71
CA LEU A 64 -5.95 19.54 -7.00
C LEU A 64 -6.22 20.91 -7.62
N SER A 65 -7.34 21.54 -7.26
CA SER A 65 -7.70 22.88 -7.72
C SER A 65 -6.86 23.99 -7.09
N LYS A 66 -6.12 23.71 -6.00
CA LYS A 66 -5.30 24.67 -5.27
C LYS A 66 -3.83 24.61 -5.72
N SER A 67 -3.59 24.95 -6.98
CA SER A 67 -2.23 25.15 -7.49
C SER A 67 -1.65 26.50 -7.09
N GLY A 68 -0.35 26.67 -7.31
CA GLY A 68 0.43 27.84 -6.97
C GLY A 68 1.15 27.72 -5.63
N ARG A 69 1.41 28.86 -5.00
CA ARG A 69 2.17 28.94 -3.76
C ARG A 69 1.34 28.46 -2.57
N VAL A 70 1.82 27.44 -1.87
CA VAL A 70 1.20 26.92 -0.65
C VAL A 70 1.58 27.81 0.54
N ASP A 71 0.61 28.15 1.39
CA ASP A 71 0.87 28.90 2.61
C ASP A 71 1.74 28.08 3.57
N LYS A 72 2.71 28.72 4.22
CA LYS A 72 3.57 28.07 5.22
C LYS A 72 2.78 27.54 6.43
N ASN A 73 1.65 28.17 6.74
CA ASN A 73 0.73 27.81 7.82
C ASN A 73 -0.42 26.93 7.32
N TYR A 74 -0.34 26.41 6.08
CA TYR A 74 -1.36 25.50 5.59
C TYR A 74 -1.45 24.26 6.50
N PRO A 75 -2.66 23.88 6.93
CA PRO A 75 -2.84 22.80 7.88
C PRO A 75 -2.42 21.45 7.31
N LEU A 76 -1.73 20.67 8.14
CA LEU A 76 -1.19 19.37 7.79
C LEU A 76 -2.00 18.26 8.45
N VAL A 77 -1.87 17.04 7.95
CA VAL A 77 -2.26 15.85 8.70
C VAL A 77 -1.11 15.51 9.63
N ILE A 78 -1.39 15.55 10.93
CA ILE A 78 -0.45 15.34 12.03
C ILE A 78 -1.02 14.23 12.93
N GLY A 79 -0.20 13.56 13.72
CA GLY A 79 -0.69 12.54 14.67
C GLY A 79 0.27 11.37 14.83
N HIS A 80 1.06 11.11 13.79
CA HIS A 80 2.23 10.25 13.92
C HIS A 80 3.29 10.87 14.84
N SER A 81 3.86 10.05 15.71
CA SER A 81 4.92 10.46 16.64
C SER A 81 6.33 10.34 16.07
N GLY A 82 6.47 9.68 14.91
CA GLY A 82 7.69 9.59 14.12
C GLY A 82 7.47 9.97 12.64
N PRO A 83 8.53 10.15 11.85
CA PRO A 83 8.41 10.47 10.43
C PRO A 83 7.51 9.51 9.65
N VAL A 84 6.65 10.06 8.79
CA VAL A 84 5.83 9.28 7.85
C VAL A 84 6.74 8.74 6.75
N LEU A 85 6.65 7.44 6.47
CA LEU A 85 7.48 6.74 5.52
C LEU A 85 6.75 6.46 4.21
N ASP A 86 5.45 6.20 4.24
CA ASP A 86 4.66 5.92 3.04
C ASP A 86 3.20 6.37 3.21
N ILE A 87 2.55 6.65 2.09
CA ILE A 87 1.16 7.10 2.03
C ILE A 87 0.48 6.50 0.79
N ASP A 88 -0.77 6.03 0.94
CA ASP A 88 -1.52 5.45 -0.16
C ASP A 88 -3.02 5.79 -0.07
N TRP A 89 -3.61 6.21 -1.20
CA TRP A 89 -5.03 6.56 -1.28
C TRP A 89 -5.85 5.29 -1.44
N CYS A 90 -7.01 5.23 -0.78
CA CYS A 90 -7.95 4.14 -0.98
C CYS A 90 -8.46 4.16 -2.43
N PRO A 91 -8.38 3.04 -3.17
CA PRO A 91 -8.86 2.97 -4.55
C PRO A 91 -10.38 3.14 -4.63
N HIS A 92 -11.08 2.84 -3.53
CA HIS A 92 -12.53 2.80 -3.46
C HIS A 92 -13.18 4.06 -2.85
N ASP A 93 -12.40 4.92 -2.21
CA ASP A 93 -12.88 6.18 -1.65
C ASP A 93 -11.81 7.27 -1.77
N ASP A 94 -12.08 8.28 -2.59
CA ASP A 94 -11.15 9.37 -2.88
C ASP A 94 -10.93 10.32 -1.68
N ASN A 95 -11.63 10.11 -0.57
CA ASN A 95 -11.46 10.87 0.67
C ASN A 95 -10.73 10.08 1.77
N ILE A 96 -10.32 8.83 1.52
CA ILE A 96 -9.59 8.00 2.48
C ILE A 96 -8.14 7.84 2.06
N ILE A 97 -7.21 8.12 2.98
CA ILE A 97 -5.78 7.88 2.81
C ILE A 97 -5.22 7.10 3.99
N ALA A 98 -4.32 6.17 3.73
CA ALA A 98 -3.53 5.48 4.75
C ALA A 98 -2.12 6.08 4.80
N SER A 99 -1.53 6.14 5.99
CA SER A 99 -0.14 6.53 6.20
C SER A 99 0.54 5.55 7.14
N CYS A 100 1.84 5.34 6.95
CA CYS A 100 2.65 4.52 7.84
C CYS A 100 3.92 5.25 8.28
N SER A 101 4.45 4.91 9.46
CA SER A 101 5.41 5.76 10.17
C SER A 101 6.51 4.98 10.89
N GLU A 102 7.57 5.71 11.25
CA GLU A 102 8.62 5.23 12.16
C GLU A 102 8.12 4.91 13.58
N ASP A 103 6.95 5.39 13.96
CA ASP A 103 6.31 5.08 15.25
C ASP A 103 5.69 3.68 15.35
N CYS A 104 5.94 2.81 14.36
CA CYS A 104 5.45 1.43 14.28
C CYS A 104 3.93 1.30 14.04
N THR A 105 3.23 2.39 13.74
CA THR A 105 1.80 2.38 13.44
C THR A 105 1.51 2.68 11.97
N ALA A 106 0.37 2.17 11.50
CA ALA A 106 -0.29 2.70 10.31
C ALA A 106 -1.61 3.37 10.72
N MET A 107 -1.90 4.53 10.16
CA MET A 107 -3.10 5.30 10.46
C MET A 107 -3.93 5.52 9.19
N VAL A 108 -5.25 5.48 9.33
CA VAL A 108 -6.19 5.76 8.23
C VAL A 108 -6.94 7.04 8.52
N TRP A 109 -7.03 7.93 7.52
CA TRP A 109 -7.54 9.28 7.66
C TRP A 109 -8.71 9.52 6.72
N GLN A 110 -9.73 10.22 7.22
CA GLN A 110 -10.80 10.77 6.40
C GLN A 110 -10.47 12.24 6.11
N ILE A 111 -10.24 12.54 4.84
CA ILE A 111 -9.99 13.89 4.36
C ILE A 111 -11.33 14.53 3.98
N PRO A 112 -11.68 15.69 4.56
CA PRO A 112 -12.89 16.41 4.17
C PRO A 112 -12.74 17.04 2.78
N ASP A 113 -13.87 17.22 2.08
CA ASP A 113 -13.89 17.87 0.75
C ASP A 113 -13.55 19.35 0.78
N HIS A 114 -13.84 20.02 1.89
CA HIS A 114 -13.43 21.39 2.08
C HIS A 114 -11.93 21.46 2.36
N THR A 115 -11.33 22.61 2.11
CA THR A 115 -9.95 22.85 2.56
C THR A 115 -9.85 22.66 4.06
N LEU A 116 -8.81 21.97 4.51
CA LEU A 116 -8.49 21.87 5.92
C LEU A 116 -8.36 23.30 6.51
N THR A 117 -9.05 23.55 7.62
CA THR A 117 -8.99 24.83 8.36
C THR A 117 -8.10 24.74 9.58
N ARG A 118 -7.92 23.53 10.10
CA ARG A 118 -7.05 23.17 11.22
C ARG A 118 -6.27 21.90 10.86
N PRO A 119 -5.10 21.66 11.47
CA PRO A 119 -4.40 20.40 11.31
C PRO A 119 -5.32 19.24 11.69
N LEU A 120 -5.27 18.15 10.91
CA LEU A 120 -6.03 16.94 11.19
C LEU A 120 -5.16 16.06 12.09
N SER A 121 -5.52 15.92 13.37
CA SER A 121 -4.79 15.13 14.37
C SER A 121 -5.37 13.73 14.61
N ASP A 122 -6.65 13.55 14.30
CA ASP A 122 -7.44 12.42 14.76
C ASP A 122 -7.65 11.45 13.58
N PRO A 123 -6.97 10.30 13.56
CA PRO A 123 -7.18 9.29 12.54
C PRO A 123 -8.52 8.55 12.79
N VAL A 124 -9.09 8.00 11.72
CA VAL A 124 -10.27 7.14 11.76
C VAL A 124 -9.93 5.81 12.43
N VAL A 125 -8.77 5.25 12.10
CA VAL A 125 -8.24 4.01 12.67
C VAL A 125 -6.73 4.15 12.90
N VAL A 126 -6.27 3.64 14.04
CA VAL A 126 -4.86 3.36 14.29
C VAL A 126 -4.68 1.83 14.25
N LEU A 127 -3.80 1.37 13.38
CA LEU A 127 -3.46 -0.03 13.18
C LEU A 127 -2.14 -0.30 13.90
N GLU A 128 -2.23 -1.00 15.02
CA GLU A 128 -1.11 -1.34 15.89
C GLU A 128 -0.85 -2.85 15.82
N GLY A 129 0.34 -3.24 15.38
CA GLY A 129 0.72 -4.65 15.25
C GLY A 129 2.18 -4.87 14.91
N HIS A 130 2.82 -3.90 14.25
CA HIS A 130 4.25 -3.94 14.00
C HIS A 130 5.05 -3.52 15.24
N SER A 131 6.20 -4.15 15.44
CA SER A 131 7.14 -3.88 16.53
C SER A 131 8.29 -2.93 16.13
N LYS A 132 8.38 -2.61 14.84
CA LYS A 132 9.35 -1.68 14.25
C LYS A 132 8.64 -0.78 13.23
N ARG A 133 9.37 0.22 12.70
CA ARG A 133 8.87 1.17 11.70
C ARG A 133 8.09 0.46 10.58
N VAL A 134 6.95 1.03 10.21
CA VAL A 134 6.12 0.57 9.09
C VAL A 134 6.45 1.43 7.90
N GLY A 135 6.94 0.80 6.83
CA GLY A 135 7.52 1.53 5.70
C GLY A 135 6.84 1.30 4.36
N ILE A 136 5.84 0.43 4.32
CA ILE A 136 5.06 0.09 3.13
C ILE A 136 3.60 0.00 3.54
N VAL A 137 2.74 0.69 2.80
CA VAL A 137 1.29 0.61 2.94
C VAL A 137 0.67 0.50 1.55
N THR A 138 -0.24 -0.45 1.34
CA THR A 138 -0.92 -0.61 0.06
C THR A 138 -2.34 -1.13 0.24
N TRP A 139 -3.30 -0.45 -0.36
CA TRP A 139 -4.69 -0.89 -0.36
C TRP A 139 -4.88 -2.10 -1.28
N HIS A 140 -5.82 -2.95 -0.90
CA HIS A 140 -6.28 -4.01 -1.77
C HIS A 140 -7.06 -3.44 -2.97
N PRO A 141 -6.89 -3.98 -4.19
CA PRO A 141 -7.43 -3.38 -5.40
C PRO A 141 -8.93 -3.61 -5.62
N THR A 142 -9.53 -4.65 -5.02
CA THR A 142 -10.91 -5.09 -5.32
C THR A 142 -11.80 -5.23 -4.08
N ALA A 143 -11.29 -5.83 -3.01
CA ALA A 143 -11.96 -5.95 -1.71
C ALA A 143 -11.97 -4.64 -0.91
N ARG A 144 -13.17 -4.28 -0.44
CA ARG A 144 -13.41 -3.09 0.39
C ARG A 144 -12.61 -3.15 1.70
N ASN A 145 -12.07 -2.01 2.15
CA ASN A 145 -11.47 -1.84 3.48
C ASN A 145 -10.31 -2.80 3.84
N ILE A 146 -9.74 -3.52 2.87
CA ILE A 146 -8.56 -4.35 3.09
C ILE A 146 -7.31 -3.52 2.83
N LEU A 147 -6.41 -3.49 3.83
CA LEU A 147 -5.14 -2.77 3.77
C LEU A 147 -4.00 -3.72 4.10
N LEU A 148 -2.90 -3.65 3.36
CA LEU A 148 -1.66 -4.37 3.68
C LEU A 148 -0.62 -3.39 4.21
N THR A 149 0.06 -3.77 5.28
CA THR A 149 1.23 -3.07 5.80
C THR A 149 2.43 -4.02 5.88
N ALA A 150 3.62 -3.49 5.63
CA ALA A 150 4.86 -4.22 5.88
C ALA A 150 5.86 -3.36 6.69
N GLY A 151 6.43 -3.99 7.72
CA GLY A 151 7.33 -3.34 8.67
C GLY A 151 8.77 -3.80 8.56
N SER A 152 9.67 -3.06 9.21
CA SER A 152 11.08 -3.46 9.37
C SER A 152 11.28 -4.57 10.42
N ASP A 153 10.20 -5.06 11.00
CA ASP A 153 10.13 -6.33 11.73
C ASP A 153 9.95 -7.53 10.79
N ASN A 154 9.95 -7.29 9.48
CA ASN A 154 9.80 -8.27 8.40
C ASN A 154 8.45 -8.99 8.43
N LEU A 155 7.47 -8.40 9.12
CA LEU A 155 6.10 -8.88 9.13
C LEU A 155 5.32 -8.19 8.00
N ILE A 156 4.40 -8.95 7.42
CA ILE A 156 3.33 -8.44 6.56
C ILE A 156 2.02 -8.67 7.29
N ILE A 157 1.24 -7.62 7.47
CA ILE A 157 -0.08 -7.70 8.12
C ILE A 157 -1.14 -7.19 7.15
N VAL A 158 -2.19 -7.98 6.96
CA VAL A 158 -3.39 -7.58 6.23
C VAL A 158 -4.48 -7.26 7.24
N TRP A 159 -5.08 -6.09 7.10
CA TRP A 159 -6.03 -5.50 8.03
C TRP A 159 -7.41 -5.39 7.43
N ASN A 160 -8.44 -5.56 8.26
CA ASN A 160 -9.76 -5.02 7.98
C ASN A 160 -9.87 -3.65 8.64
N VAL A 161 -9.76 -2.59 7.85
CA VAL A 161 -9.83 -1.22 8.35
C VAL A 161 -11.22 -0.89 8.92
N GLY A 162 -12.29 -1.52 8.42
CA GLY A 162 -13.64 -1.30 8.95
C GLY A 162 -13.83 -1.84 10.38
N ALA A 163 -13.05 -2.85 10.77
CA ALA A 163 -13.04 -3.40 12.13
C ALA A 163 -11.86 -2.88 12.98
N GLY A 164 -10.80 -2.40 12.34
CA GLY A 164 -9.53 -2.08 13.00
C GLY A 164 -8.80 -3.33 13.51
N GLU A 165 -9.02 -4.48 12.87
CA GLU A 165 -8.49 -5.79 13.29
C GLU A 165 -7.51 -6.35 12.25
N PRO A 166 -6.42 -7.01 12.69
CA PRO A 166 -5.56 -7.76 11.79
C PRO A 166 -6.28 -9.05 11.35
N LEU A 167 -6.40 -9.27 10.03
CA LEU A 167 -6.98 -10.49 9.46
C LEU A 167 -5.92 -11.58 9.31
N ILE A 168 -4.77 -11.20 8.76
CA ILE A 168 -3.70 -12.12 8.36
C ILE A 168 -2.37 -11.50 8.78
N SER A 169 -1.47 -12.32 9.29
CA SER A 169 -0.08 -11.97 9.57
C SER A 169 0.82 -13.04 8.94
N MET A 170 1.88 -12.59 8.27
CA MET A 170 2.88 -13.45 7.63
C MET A 170 4.28 -13.01 8.07
N ASP A 171 5.10 -14.00 8.45
CA ASP A 171 6.46 -13.84 8.97
C ASP A 171 7.50 -14.65 8.16
N ASP A 172 7.18 -14.97 6.90
CA ASP A 172 8.02 -15.78 6.00
C ASP A 172 9.31 -15.07 5.54
N HIS A 173 9.46 -13.78 5.82
CA HIS A 173 10.58 -12.96 5.33
C HIS A 173 11.70 -12.86 6.38
N PRO A 174 12.92 -13.37 6.08
CA PRO A 174 14.01 -13.38 7.05
C PRO A 174 14.76 -12.05 7.19
N ASP A 175 14.58 -11.11 6.26
CA ASP A 175 15.23 -9.79 6.25
C ASP A 175 14.26 -8.73 5.70
N LEU A 176 14.73 -7.48 5.61
CA LEU A 176 13.94 -6.32 5.24
C LEU A 176 13.18 -6.50 3.92
N ILE A 177 11.87 -6.26 3.98
CA ILE A 177 10.99 -6.21 2.82
C ILE A 177 11.17 -4.86 2.12
N TYR A 178 11.51 -4.88 0.84
CA TYR A 178 11.73 -3.69 0.05
C TYR A 178 10.43 -3.19 -0.60
N SER A 179 9.65 -4.06 -1.22
CA SER A 179 8.38 -3.68 -1.85
C SER A 179 7.34 -4.78 -1.73
N VAL A 180 6.08 -4.37 -1.77
CA VAL A 180 4.91 -5.24 -1.85
C VAL A 180 3.99 -4.70 -2.94
N SER A 181 3.42 -5.58 -3.78
CA SER A 181 2.46 -5.19 -4.82
C SER A 181 1.39 -6.26 -4.98
N TRP A 182 0.12 -5.87 -4.90
CA TRP A 182 -1.02 -6.71 -5.22
C TRP A 182 -1.10 -7.02 -6.72
N ASN A 183 -1.57 -8.22 -7.07
CA ASN A 183 -2.00 -8.52 -8.42
C ASN A 183 -3.36 -7.86 -8.73
N ARG A 184 -3.81 -7.94 -9.98
CA ARG A 184 -5.00 -7.22 -10.48
C ARG A 184 -6.28 -7.48 -9.67
N ASN A 185 -6.53 -8.73 -9.29
CA ASN A 185 -7.74 -9.14 -8.56
C ASN A 185 -7.54 -9.16 -7.03
N GLY A 186 -6.31 -8.95 -6.53
CA GLY A 186 -5.97 -9.01 -5.12
C GLY A 186 -5.90 -10.42 -4.52
N SER A 187 -5.87 -11.48 -5.35
CA SER A 187 -5.73 -12.85 -4.88
C SER A 187 -4.31 -13.17 -4.39
N LEU A 188 -3.30 -12.49 -4.94
CA LEU A 188 -1.88 -12.68 -4.65
C LEU A 188 -1.19 -11.32 -4.49
N PHE A 189 -0.08 -11.29 -3.75
CA PHE A 189 0.85 -10.17 -3.78
C PHE A 189 2.28 -10.66 -3.99
N CYS A 190 3.12 -9.83 -4.58
CA CYS A 190 4.54 -10.12 -4.76
C CYS A 190 5.35 -9.25 -3.80
N THR A 191 6.49 -9.79 -3.36
CA THR A 191 7.38 -9.12 -2.42
C THR A 191 8.82 -9.26 -2.85
N THR A 192 9.59 -8.20 -2.61
CA THR A 192 11.04 -8.22 -2.76
C THR A 192 11.69 -8.07 -1.40
N CYS A 193 12.73 -8.87 -1.15
CA CYS A 193 13.38 -8.90 0.15
C CYS A 193 14.90 -8.74 0.02
N LYS A 194 15.52 -8.23 1.08
CA LYS A 194 16.98 -8.06 1.19
C LYS A 194 17.75 -9.37 1.17
N ASP A 195 17.09 -10.50 1.42
CA ASP A 195 17.63 -11.84 1.18
C ASP A 195 17.82 -12.19 -0.32
N ARG A 196 17.50 -11.24 -1.21
CA ARG A 196 17.57 -11.33 -2.68
C ARG A 196 16.55 -12.27 -3.29
N ARG A 197 15.46 -12.58 -2.59
CA ARG A 197 14.36 -13.37 -3.16
C ARG A 197 13.19 -12.48 -3.55
N LEU A 198 12.60 -12.80 -4.69
CA LEU A 198 11.28 -12.36 -5.10
C LEU A 198 10.29 -13.48 -4.75
N ARG A 199 9.24 -13.17 -4.00
CA ARG A 199 8.22 -14.14 -3.60
C ARG A 199 6.86 -13.71 -4.11
N VAL A 200 6.06 -14.68 -4.53
CA VAL A 200 4.62 -14.54 -4.75
C VAL A 200 3.92 -15.24 -3.62
N CYS A 201 3.01 -14.54 -2.96
CA CYS A 201 2.37 -14.98 -1.73
C CYS A 201 0.86 -15.03 -1.90
N ASP A 202 0.25 -16.10 -1.41
CA ASP A 202 -1.19 -16.17 -1.17
C ASP A 202 -1.46 -15.76 0.29
N PRO A 203 -2.00 -14.55 0.53
CA PRO A 203 -2.25 -14.06 1.90
C PRO A 203 -3.19 -14.98 2.67
N ARG A 204 -4.24 -15.50 2.03
CA ARG A 204 -5.32 -16.23 2.72
C ARG A 204 -4.84 -17.59 3.18
N LYS A 205 -3.98 -18.23 2.39
CA LYS A 205 -3.32 -19.49 2.77
C LYS A 205 -2.08 -19.29 3.64
N ARG A 206 -1.56 -18.06 3.72
CA ARG A 206 -0.30 -17.72 4.42
C ARG A 206 0.87 -18.54 3.88
N GLU A 207 0.94 -18.63 2.56
CA GLU A 207 1.91 -19.47 1.87
C GLU A 207 2.59 -18.69 0.75
N VAL A 208 3.89 -18.96 0.58
CA VAL A 208 4.67 -18.52 -0.58
C VAL A 208 4.42 -19.52 -1.72
N VAL A 209 3.63 -19.12 -2.72
CA VAL A 209 3.24 -19.99 -3.84
C VAL A 209 4.35 -20.16 -4.88
N ALA A 210 5.21 -19.15 -5.02
CA ALA A 210 6.37 -19.19 -5.92
C ALA A 210 7.48 -18.30 -5.36
N GLU A 211 8.73 -18.71 -5.53
CA GLU A 211 9.89 -17.90 -5.16
C GLU A 211 11.02 -17.99 -6.19
N ARG A 212 11.71 -16.87 -6.37
CA ARG A 212 12.92 -16.76 -7.21
C ARG A 212 14.05 -16.18 -6.39
N LEU A 213 15.12 -16.97 -6.24
CA LEU A 213 16.37 -16.50 -5.70
C LEU A 213 17.15 -15.70 -6.76
N ALA A 214 17.62 -14.52 -6.36
CA ALA A 214 18.45 -13.62 -7.16
C ALA A 214 17.85 -13.34 -8.56
N PRO A 215 16.63 -12.75 -8.65
CA PRO A 215 16.11 -12.26 -9.92
C PRO A 215 17.06 -11.21 -10.55
N HIS A 216 17.76 -10.47 -9.70
CA HIS A 216 18.88 -9.62 -10.08
C HIS A 216 20.12 -10.05 -9.29
N GLU A 217 21.30 -10.06 -9.91
CA GLU A 217 22.54 -10.50 -9.26
C GLU A 217 23.07 -9.51 -8.21
N GLY A 218 22.70 -8.23 -8.33
CA GLY A 218 23.11 -7.17 -7.43
C GLY A 218 22.48 -7.28 -6.04
N ILE A 219 23.17 -6.71 -5.05
CA ILE A 219 22.74 -6.71 -3.63
C ILE A 219 21.89 -5.49 -3.24
N ARG A 220 21.67 -4.57 -4.18
CA ARG A 220 20.94 -3.33 -3.94
C ARG A 220 19.43 -3.59 -3.92
N PRO A 221 18.62 -2.69 -3.32
CA PRO A 221 17.19 -2.86 -3.25
C PRO A 221 16.56 -3.03 -4.63
N MET A 222 15.60 -3.95 -4.71
CA MET A 222 14.81 -4.21 -5.91
C MET A 222 13.33 -3.86 -5.67
N ARG A 223 12.61 -3.52 -6.74
CA ARG A 223 11.16 -3.34 -6.75
C ARG A 223 10.52 -4.41 -7.62
N ALA A 224 9.33 -4.84 -7.26
CA ALA A 224 8.50 -5.71 -8.08
C ALA A 224 7.06 -5.23 -8.10
N ILE A 225 6.41 -5.33 -9.25
CA ILE A 225 4.99 -5.07 -9.43
C ILE A 225 4.37 -6.12 -10.34
N PHE A 226 3.09 -6.41 -10.14
CA PHE A 226 2.33 -7.20 -11.10
C PHE A 226 1.95 -6.39 -12.34
N ILE A 227 1.97 -7.08 -13.48
CA ILE A 227 1.45 -6.62 -14.77
C ILE A 227 0.06 -7.24 -14.99
N ARG A 228 -0.72 -6.69 -15.92
CA ARG A 228 -2.07 -7.15 -16.29
C ARG A 228 -2.19 -8.65 -16.52
N ASP A 229 -1.17 -9.29 -17.10
CA ASP A 229 -1.22 -10.71 -17.49
C ASP A 229 -0.83 -11.67 -16.35
N GLY A 230 -0.63 -11.16 -15.13
CA GLY A 230 -0.14 -11.93 -13.99
C GLY A 230 1.38 -12.06 -13.92
N ASN A 231 2.08 -11.64 -14.98
CA ASN A 231 3.55 -11.52 -14.99
C ASN A 231 4.04 -10.45 -14.00
N ILE A 232 5.30 -10.57 -13.59
CA ILE A 232 5.93 -9.67 -12.62
C ILE A 232 7.02 -8.84 -13.31
N PHE A 233 6.92 -7.53 -13.18
CA PHE A 233 7.96 -6.60 -13.60
C PHE A 233 8.86 -6.28 -12.41
N THR A 234 10.17 -6.45 -12.58
CA THR A 234 11.16 -6.11 -11.55
C THR A 234 12.11 -5.03 -12.03
N THR A 235 12.54 -4.20 -11.08
CA THR A 235 13.68 -3.32 -11.27
C THR A 235 14.71 -3.62 -10.20
N GLY A 236 15.95 -3.81 -10.59
CA GLY A 236 17.05 -4.11 -9.67
C GLY A 236 18.38 -3.67 -10.24
N PHE A 237 19.43 -4.37 -9.83
CA PHE A 237 20.79 -4.05 -10.22
C PHE A 237 21.56 -5.30 -10.61
N THR A 238 22.43 -5.18 -11.61
CA THR A 238 23.41 -6.21 -11.96
C THR A 238 24.50 -6.31 -10.88
N ARG A 239 25.34 -7.34 -10.96
CA ARG A 239 26.54 -7.47 -10.12
C ARG A 239 27.48 -6.27 -10.22
N MET A 240 27.53 -5.61 -11.39
CA MET A 240 28.32 -4.40 -11.63
C MET A 240 27.61 -3.11 -11.17
N SER A 241 26.49 -3.22 -10.44
CA SER A 241 25.66 -2.08 -10.01
C SER A 241 25.07 -1.25 -11.16
N GLN A 242 24.83 -1.86 -12.33
CA GLN A 242 23.99 -1.25 -13.36
C GLN A 242 22.52 -1.52 -13.05
N ARG A 243 21.64 -0.56 -13.32
CA ARG A 243 20.20 -0.75 -13.21
C ARG A 243 19.71 -1.70 -14.29
N GLU A 244 18.83 -2.61 -13.90
CA GLU A 244 18.35 -3.69 -14.74
C GLU A 244 16.84 -3.86 -14.56
N LEU A 245 16.17 -4.24 -15.64
CA LEU A 245 14.74 -4.55 -15.70
C LEU A 245 14.56 -6.03 -15.95
N GLY A 246 13.69 -6.68 -15.18
CA GLY A 246 13.31 -8.07 -15.37
C GLY A 246 11.82 -8.20 -15.63
N LEU A 247 11.45 -9.11 -16.51
CA LEU A 247 10.08 -9.56 -16.72
C LEU A 247 10.02 -11.06 -16.42
N TRP A 248 9.12 -11.45 -15.53
CA TRP A 248 9.07 -12.81 -14.98
C TRP A 248 7.67 -13.39 -15.10
N ASP A 249 7.60 -14.67 -15.45
CA ASP A 249 6.39 -15.47 -15.33
C ASP A 249 6.41 -16.16 -13.95
N PRO A 250 5.42 -15.96 -13.08
CA PRO A 250 5.37 -16.66 -11.79
C PRO A 250 5.15 -18.18 -11.93
N THR A 251 4.62 -18.66 -13.06
CA THR A 251 4.42 -20.09 -13.31
C THR A 251 5.71 -20.79 -13.72
N ASN A 252 6.61 -20.07 -14.39
CA ASN A 252 7.95 -20.53 -14.76
C ASN A 252 9.00 -19.56 -14.25
N PHE A 253 9.37 -19.73 -12.97
CA PHE A 253 10.19 -18.74 -12.28
C PHE A 253 11.71 -18.95 -12.43
N GLU A 254 12.14 -19.95 -13.20
CA GLU A 254 13.56 -20.30 -13.34
C GLU A 254 14.33 -19.28 -14.20
N GLU A 255 13.73 -18.86 -15.32
CA GLU A 255 14.32 -17.94 -16.29
C GLU A 255 13.45 -16.70 -16.49
N PRO A 256 14.05 -15.51 -16.66
CA PRO A 256 13.29 -14.31 -17.01
C PRO A 256 12.78 -14.40 -18.45
N ILE A 257 11.56 -13.90 -18.70
CA ILE A 257 11.03 -13.67 -20.04
C ILE A 257 11.91 -12.65 -20.79
N ALA A 258 12.29 -11.58 -20.08
CA ALA A 258 13.16 -10.54 -20.59
C ALA A 258 14.01 -9.96 -19.46
N LEU A 259 15.29 -9.71 -19.75
CA LEU A 259 16.22 -9.06 -18.85
C LEU A 259 16.96 -7.96 -19.62
N LEU A 260 16.79 -6.70 -19.22
CA LEU A 260 17.31 -5.54 -19.95
C LEU A 260 18.13 -4.64 -19.03
N GLU A 261 19.38 -4.41 -19.39
CA GLU A 261 20.24 -3.43 -18.73
C GLU A 261 19.89 -2.00 -19.16
N LEU A 262 19.98 -1.04 -18.23
CA LEU A 262 19.65 0.37 -18.47
C LEU A 262 20.86 1.30 -18.40
N ASP A 263 21.36 1.58 -17.20
CA ASP A 263 22.47 2.51 -16.97
C ASP A 263 23.18 2.23 -15.63
N THR A 264 24.21 3.01 -15.30
CA THR A 264 25.04 2.84 -14.11
C THR A 264 24.62 3.73 -12.93
N SER A 265 23.38 4.22 -12.89
CA SER A 265 22.93 5.13 -11.82
C SER A 265 22.65 4.38 -10.52
N ASN A 266 22.78 5.07 -9.38
CA ASN A 266 22.63 4.46 -8.06
C ASN A 266 21.19 4.41 -7.52
N GLY A 267 20.30 5.24 -8.06
CA GLY A 267 18.94 5.39 -7.55
C GLY A 267 18.07 4.15 -7.82
N VAL A 268 17.37 3.68 -6.80
CA VAL A 268 16.36 2.61 -6.93
C VAL A 268 15.24 3.12 -7.85
N LEU A 269 14.95 2.35 -8.90
CA LEU A 269 13.86 2.67 -9.82
C LEU A 269 12.52 2.26 -9.19
N LEU A 270 11.56 3.17 -9.24
CA LEU A 270 10.16 2.90 -8.89
C LEU A 270 9.39 2.67 -10.20
N PRO A 271 8.87 1.46 -10.43
CA PRO A 271 8.03 1.19 -11.58
C PRO A 271 6.58 1.59 -11.30
N TYR A 272 6.03 2.46 -12.16
CA TYR A 272 4.62 2.80 -12.19
C TYR A 272 4.00 2.19 -13.42
N TYR A 273 3.09 1.25 -13.26
CA TYR A 273 2.48 0.52 -14.36
C TYR A 273 1.05 0.98 -14.63
N ASP A 274 0.78 1.15 -15.91
CA ASP A 274 -0.52 1.46 -16.46
C ASP A 274 -1.09 0.21 -17.15
N PRO A 275 -2.10 -0.47 -16.54
CA PRO A 275 -2.69 -1.69 -17.09
C PRO A 275 -3.55 -1.48 -18.33
N ASP A 276 -3.97 -0.25 -18.61
CA ASP A 276 -4.84 0.05 -19.74
C ASP A 276 -4.01 0.29 -21.01
N ALA A 277 -2.88 0.97 -20.86
CA ALA A 277 -1.93 1.21 -21.95
C ALA A 277 -0.85 0.12 -22.07
N ASN A 278 -0.73 -0.78 -21.09
CA ASN A 278 0.41 -1.70 -20.93
C ASN A 278 1.76 -0.96 -20.97
N MET A 279 1.81 0.20 -20.31
CA MET A 279 2.99 1.05 -20.23
C MET A 279 3.56 1.06 -18.81
N VAL A 280 4.88 1.03 -18.70
CA VAL A 280 5.58 1.19 -17.41
C VAL A 280 6.45 2.43 -17.46
N TYR A 281 6.32 3.27 -16.42
CA TYR A 281 7.10 4.47 -16.20
C TYR A 281 8.10 4.21 -15.08
N LEU A 282 9.38 4.44 -15.35
CA LEU A 282 10.46 4.21 -14.42
C LEU A 282 11.05 5.55 -13.99
N CYS A 283 11.09 5.75 -12.68
CA CYS A 283 11.71 6.93 -12.11
C CYS A 283 12.39 6.60 -10.78
N GLY A 284 13.60 7.10 -10.57
CA GLY A 284 14.36 6.89 -9.34
C GLY A 284 14.57 8.19 -8.58
N LYS A 285 14.62 8.13 -7.24
CA LYS A 285 15.03 9.30 -6.44
C LYS A 285 16.45 9.71 -6.82
N GLY A 286 16.65 11.00 -7.08
CA GLY A 286 17.89 11.58 -7.58
C GLY A 286 17.99 11.65 -9.10
N ASP A 287 17.13 10.95 -9.85
CA ASP A 287 17.11 11.06 -11.31
C ASP A 287 16.43 12.35 -11.76
N SER A 288 16.83 12.89 -12.90
CA SER A 288 16.13 14.01 -13.54
C SER A 288 15.27 13.58 -14.75
N SER A 289 15.17 12.28 -15.00
CA SER A 289 14.50 11.70 -16.16
C SER A 289 13.47 10.65 -15.77
N ILE A 290 12.38 10.58 -16.54
CA ILE A 290 11.37 9.53 -16.46
C ILE A 290 11.44 8.74 -17.77
N ARG A 291 11.77 7.44 -17.67
CA ARG A 291 11.81 6.53 -18.83
C ARG A 291 10.52 5.76 -18.90
N TYR A 292 10.04 5.46 -20.10
CA TYR A 292 8.82 4.67 -20.25
C TYR A 292 8.94 3.65 -21.37
N PHE A 293 8.32 2.51 -21.10
CA PHE A 293 8.38 1.30 -21.92
C PHE A 293 6.97 0.79 -22.15
N GLU A 294 6.78 0.12 -23.28
CA GLU A 294 5.56 -0.61 -23.60
C GLU A 294 5.84 -2.11 -23.45
N ILE A 295 4.97 -2.81 -22.73
CA ILE A 295 5.07 -4.25 -22.51
C ILE A 295 4.12 -4.94 -23.48
N THR A 296 4.66 -5.85 -24.28
CA THR A 296 3.92 -6.61 -25.30
C THR A 296 4.36 -8.06 -25.29
N GLU A 297 3.55 -8.95 -25.88
CA GLU A 297 3.91 -10.36 -26.06
C GLU A 297 4.97 -10.58 -27.17
N GLU A 298 5.27 -9.56 -27.98
CA GLU A 298 6.30 -9.65 -29.01
C GLU A 298 7.72 -9.44 -28.43
N PRO A 299 8.69 -10.33 -28.70
CA PRO A 299 10.09 -10.14 -28.31
C PRO A 299 10.65 -8.79 -28.81
N PRO A 300 11.46 -8.04 -28.01
CA PRO A 300 12.02 -8.37 -26.69
C PRO A 300 11.08 -8.16 -25.48
N TYR A 301 9.76 -8.16 -25.68
CA TYR A 301 8.68 -8.01 -24.69
C TYR A 301 8.60 -6.64 -24.03
N VAL A 302 9.72 -6.09 -23.56
CA VAL A 302 9.83 -4.75 -22.97
C VAL A 302 10.44 -3.81 -24.00
N HIS A 303 9.62 -2.92 -24.55
CA HIS A 303 10.02 -2.03 -25.64
C HIS A 303 10.21 -0.61 -25.15
N TYR A 304 11.42 -0.09 -25.26
CA TYR A 304 11.70 1.31 -24.94
C TYR A 304 10.97 2.25 -25.90
N LEU A 305 10.23 3.22 -25.35
CA LEU A 305 9.54 4.23 -26.14
C LEU A 305 10.35 5.52 -26.23
N SER A 306 10.50 6.20 -25.09
CA SER A 306 11.16 7.49 -24.99
C SER A 306 11.46 7.84 -23.52
N THR A 307 12.10 8.98 -23.30
CA THR A 307 12.46 9.50 -22.00
C THR A 307 12.02 10.96 -21.90
N PHE A 308 11.35 11.32 -20.82
CA PHE A 308 11.17 12.71 -20.42
C PHE A 308 12.39 13.13 -19.59
N SER A 309 13.03 14.23 -19.96
CA SER A 309 14.23 14.72 -19.28
C SER A 309 14.00 16.13 -18.76
N SER A 310 14.50 16.39 -17.55
CA SER A 310 14.44 17.69 -16.89
C SER A 310 15.80 18.02 -16.23
N LYS A 311 15.95 19.26 -15.77
CA LYS A 311 17.23 19.72 -15.17
C LYS A 311 17.35 19.36 -13.69
N GLU A 312 16.23 19.30 -12.99
CA GLU A 312 16.23 19.13 -11.53
C GLU A 312 16.01 17.66 -11.16
N PRO A 313 16.74 17.12 -10.17
CA PRO A 313 16.55 15.75 -9.71
C PRO A 313 15.26 15.62 -8.90
N GLN A 314 14.57 14.49 -9.04
CA GLN A 314 13.36 14.20 -8.29
C GLN A 314 13.67 13.70 -6.88
N ARG A 315 12.90 14.15 -5.90
CA ARG A 315 12.89 13.67 -4.50
C ARG A 315 11.86 12.57 -4.28
N GLY A 316 10.86 12.51 -5.14
CA GLY A 316 9.72 11.60 -5.07
C GLY A 316 8.85 11.78 -6.31
N MET A 317 7.85 10.93 -6.46
CA MET A 317 6.98 10.93 -7.63
C MET A 317 5.61 10.42 -7.24
N GLY A 318 4.54 11.14 -7.58
CA GLY A 318 3.16 10.62 -7.50
C GLY A 318 2.70 10.15 -8.87
N PHE A 319 1.74 9.23 -8.92
CA PHE A 319 1.15 8.77 -10.17
C PHE A 319 -0.37 8.89 -10.10
N MET A 320 -0.96 9.62 -11.03
CA MET A 320 -2.40 9.88 -11.08
C MET A 320 -3.16 8.61 -11.52
N PRO A 321 -4.17 8.15 -10.76
CA PRO A 321 -5.09 7.12 -11.20
C PRO A 321 -5.81 7.52 -12.49
N LYS A 322 -6.20 6.52 -13.29
CA LYS A 322 -6.87 6.73 -14.59
C LYS A 322 -8.09 7.63 -14.52
N ARG A 323 -8.84 7.58 -13.43
CA ARG A 323 -10.02 8.43 -13.19
C ARG A 323 -9.71 9.94 -13.18
N GLY A 324 -8.47 10.35 -12.94
CA GLY A 324 -8.05 11.76 -12.83
C GLY A 324 -7.29 12.31 -14.04
N VAL A 325 -7.12 11.53 -15.11
CA VAL A 325 -6.45 11.99 -16.34
C VAL A 325 -7.41 12.79 -17.22
N ASP A 326 -6.88 13.75 -17.96
CA ASP A 326 -7.64 14.57 -18.89
C ASP A 326 -7.75 13.89 -20.26
N VAL A 327 -8.83 13.10 -20.39
CA VAL A 327 -9.18 12.35 -21.61
C VAL A 327 -9.33 13.27 -22.83
N SER A 328 -9.82 14.51 -22.64
CA SER A 328 -10.06 15.45 -23.75
C SER A 328 -8.77 15.87 -24.45
N LYS A 329 -7.64 15.85 -23.73
CA LYS A 329 -6.32 16.22 -24.25
C LYS A 329 -5.50 15.01 -24.71
N CYS A 330 -6.09 13.81 -24.72
CA CYS A 330 -5.35 12.56 -24.97
C CYS A 330 -4.21 12.33 -23.96
N GLU A 331 -4.40 12.76 -22.70
CA GLU A 331 -3.48 12.46 -21.61
C GLU A 331 -3.67 11.01 -21.14
N ILE A 332 -2.62 10.21 -21.20
CA ILE A 332 -2.66 8.80 -20.78
C ILE A 332 -2.20 8.59 -19.34
N ALA A 333 -1.31 9.45 -18.84
CA ALA A 333 -0.81 9.41 -17.48
C ALA A 333 -0.41 10.82 -17.03
N ARG A 334 -0.50 11.08 -15.72
CA ARG A 334 0.00 12.30 -15.10
C ARG A 334 0.86 11.94 -13.90
N LEU A 335 2.12 12.35 -13.92
CA LEU A 335 3.07 12.14 -12.84
C LEU A 335 3.24 13.42 -12.03
N TYR A 336 3.37 13.33 -10.71
CA TYR A 336 3.54 14.46 -9.80
C TYR A 336 4.95 14.44 -9.25
N LYS A 337 5.87 15.10 -9.95
CA LYS A 337 7.28 15.09 -9.62
C LYS A 337 7.55 15.98 -8.42
N LEU A 338 8.09 15.39 -7.34
CA LEU A 338 8.54 16.15 -6.19
C LEU A 338 9.97 16.62 -6.41
N LEU A 339 10.18 17.91 -6.19
CA LEU A 339 11.46 18.58 -6.09
C LEU A 339 11.72 18.95 -4.62
N ASP A 340 12.76 19.72 -4.33
CA ASP A 340 13.10 20.08 -2.95
C ASP A 340 12.03 20.95 -2.26
N LYS A 341 11.39 21.86 -3.03
CA LYS A 341 10.39 22.81 -2.51
C LYS A 341 9.12 22.93 -3.37
N LYS A 342 8.95 22.04 -4.35
CA LYS A 342 7.94 22.15 -5.39
C LYS A 342 7.40 20.78 -5.76
N CYS A 343 6.12 20.68 -6.07
CA CYS A 343 5.54 19.56 -6.79
C CYS A 343 5.14 20.02 -8.20
N GLU A 344 5.72 19.38 -9.20
CA GLU A 344 5.53 19.69 -10.63
C GLU A 344 4.78 18.55 -11.32
N PRO A 345 3.52 18.78 -11.75
CA PRO A 345 2.81 17.83 -12.59
C PRO A 345 3.45 17.71 -13.99
N ILE A 346 3.58 16.48 -14.47
CA ILE A 346 4.09 16.12 -15.79
C ILE A 346 3.01 15.30 -16.48
N THR A 347 2.49 15.85 -17.57
CA THR A 347 1.43 15.22 -18.37
C THR A 347 2.07 14.35 -19.46
N MET A 348 1.65 13.10 -19.58
CA MET A 348 2.08 12.18 -20.63
C MET A 348 0.98 12.10 -21.68
N THR A 349 1.24 12.61 -22.88
CA THR A 349 0.21 12.80 -23.90
C THR A 349 0.49 11.98 -25.14
N VAL A 350 -0.54 11.36 -25.71
CA VAL A 350 -0.50 10.75 -27.04
C VAL A 350 -0.95 11.82 -28.06
N PRO A 351 -0.11 12.25 -29.00
CA PRO A 351 -0.48 13.28 -29.96
C PRO A 351 -1.51 12.76 -30.98
N ARG A 352 -2.79 13.00 -30.72
CA ARG A 352 -3.90 12.79 -31.67
C ARG A 352 -4.47 14.13 -32.12
N LYS A 353 -4.92 14.20 -33.38
CA LYS A 353 -5.58 15.38 -33.97
C LYS A 353 -7.08 15.13 -34.06
N SER A 354 -7.73 14.86 -32.94
CA SER A 354 -9.16 14.59 -32.88
C SER A 354 -9.73 15.09 -31.58
N ASP A 355 -10.90 15.73 -31.66
CA ASP A 355 -11.69 16.15 -30.49
C ASP A 355 -12.66 15.05 -30.02
N LEU A 356 -12.69 13.92 -30.73
CA LEU A 356 -13.51 12.76 -30.36
C LEU A 356 -12.82 11.93 -29.27
N PHE A 357 -13.63 11.30 -28.43
CA PHE A 357 -13.15 10.34 -27.44
C PHE A 357 -12.40 9.20 -28.13
N GLN A 358 -11.18 8.91 -27.66
CA GLN A 358 -10.30 7.89 -28.23
C GLN A 358 -10.46 6.56 -27.50
N ASP A 359 -11.40 5.74 -27.96
CA ASP A 359 -11.68 4.42 -27.37
C ASP A 359 -10.48 3.48 -27.33
N ASP A 360 -9.56 3.62 -28.28
CA ASP A 360 -8.35 2.81 -28.34
C ASP A 360 -7.32 3.17 -27.25
N LEU A 361 -7.37 4.39 -26.71
CA LEU A 361 -6.49 4.86 -25.63
C LEU A 361 -7.09 4.65 -24.25
N TYR A 362 -8.41 4.63 -24.16
CA TYR A 362 -9.16 4.58 -22.90
C TYR A 362 -10.14 3.40 -22.89
N PRO A 363 -9.64 2.16 -22.76
CA PRO A 363 -10.51 1.03 -22.45
C PRO A 363 -11.16 1.22 -21.07
N ASP A 364 -12.19 0.42 -20.78
CA ASP A 364 -12.81 0.46 -19.46
C ASP A 364 -11.78 0.10 -18.38
N THR A 365 -11.69 0.97 -17.36
CA THR A 365 -10.63 0.96 -16.34
C THR A 365 -11.20 0.62 -14.97
N ALA A 366 -10.34 0.30 -14.00
CA ALA A 366 -10.80 -0.02 -12.64
C ALA A 366 -11.53 1.19 -12.00
N GLY A 367 -12.80 0.95 -11.65
CA GLY A 367 -13.66 1.92 -11.00
C GLY A 367 -13.42 2.04 -9.50
N PRO A 368 -14.12 2.99 -8.85
CA PRO A 368 -13.99 3.17 -7.41
C PRO A 368 -14.92 2.23 -6.60
N GLU A 369 -15.83 1.50 -7.23
CA GLU A 369 -16.68 0.56 -6.48
C GLU A 369 -15.88 -0.74 -6.22
N PRO A 370 -15.83 -1.23 -4.97
CA PRO A 370 -15.20 -2.49 -4.66
C PRO A 370 -15.99 -3.66 -5.27
N ALA A 371 -15.30 -4.68 -5.74
CA ALA A 371 -15.92 -5.89 -6.29
C ALA A 371 -16.53 -6.79 -5.19
N MET A 372 -16.00 -6.67 -3.96
CA MET A 372 -16.25 -7.64 -2.90
C MET A 372 -16.05 -7.02 -1.51
N GLU A 373 -16.69 -7.63 -0.51
CA GLU A 373 -16.55 -7.26 0.90
C GLU A 373 -15.39 -8.03 1.57
N PRO A 374 -14.85 -7.56 2.70
CA PRO A 374 -13.74 -8.21 3.41
C PRO A 374 -13.97 -9.70 3.71
N GLU A 375 -15.20 -10.04 4.14
CA GLU A 375 -15.58 -11.39 4.55
C GLU A 375 -15.59 -12.34 3.33
N GLU A 376 -16.16 -11.90 2.20
CA GLU A 376 -16.18 -12.69 0.95
C GLU A 376 -14.77 -12.96 0.41
N TRP A 377 -13.88 -11.97 0.51
CA TRP A 377 -12.47 -12.15 0.12
C TRP A 377 -11.76 -13.17 0.99
N LEU A 378 -11.97 -13.08 2.31
CA LEU A 378 -11.37 -13.99 3.28
C LEU A 378 -11.89 -15.43 3.10
N ASP A 379 -13.15 -15.59 2.71
CA ASP A 379 -13.77 -16.89 2.37
C ASP A 379 -13.21 -17.51 1.07
N GLY A 380 -12.35 -16.79 0.34
CA GLY A 380 -11.65 -17.30 -0.83
C GLY A 380 -12.25 -16.90 -2.17
N ARG A 381 -13.19 -15.94 -2.20
CA ARG A 381 -13.70 -15.37 -3.46
C ARG A 381 -12.61 -14.52 -4.12
N ASP A 382 -12.48 -14.61 -5.43
CA ASP A 382 -11.58 -13.80 -6.25
C ASP A 382 -12.37 -13.18 -7.39
N GLU A 383 -12.36 -11.84 -7.49
CA GLU A 383 -13.07 -11.10 -8.52
C GLU A 383 -12.17 -9.99 -9.09
N ASP A 384 -12.26 -9.77 -10.39
CA ASP A 384 -11.58 -8.65 -11.03
C ASP A 384 -12.21 -7.30 -10.63
N PRO A 385 -11.45 -6.17 -10.72
CA PRO A 385 -12.00 -4.86 -10.44
C PRO A 385 -13.22 -4.53 -11.31
N ILE A 386 -14.24 -3.91 -10.73
CA ILE A 386 -15.40 -3.43 -11.48
C ILE A 386 -14.95 -2.33 -12.45
N LEU A 387 -15.12 -2.56 -13.74
CA LEU A 387 -14.66 -1.65 -14.77
C LEU A 387 -15.68 -0.52 -15.01
N VAL A 388 -15.18 0.69 -15.23
CA VAL A 388 -15.96 1.88 -15.57
C VAL A 388 -15.43 2.53 -16.84
N SER A 389 -16.33 3.05 -17.65
CA SER A 389 -15.96 3.77 -18.86
C SER A 389 -15.58 5.22 -18.55
N MET A 390 -14.49 5.69 -19.14
CA MET A 390 -13.99 7.05 -18.96
C MET A 390 -14.69 8.11 -19.83
N ARG A 391 -15.67 7.70 -20.67
CA ARG A 391 -16.41 8.61 -21.55
C ARG A 391 -17.20 9.69 -20.81
N GLU A 392 -17.78 9.33 -19.68
CA GLU A 392 -18.62 10.22 -18.86
C GLU A 392 -17.79 11.17 -17.99
N GLY A 393 -16.46 11.09 -18.08
CA GLY A 393 -15.53 11.86 -17.26
C GLY A 393 -15.40 11.30 -15.84
N TYR A 394 -14.97 12.14 -14.92
CA TYR A 394 -14.79 11.74 -13.53
C TYR A 394 -16.14 11.58 -12.82
N VAL A 395 -16.50 10.34 -12.51
CA VAL A 395 -17.63 10.01 -11.63
C VAL A 395 -17.08 9.85 -10.21
N PRO A 396 -17.46 10.73 -9.27
CA PRO A 396 -17.00 10.60 -7.90
C PRO A 396 -17.58 9.31 -7.28
N PRO A 397 -16.80 8.59 -6.44
CA PRO A 397 -17.36 7.53 -5.64
C PRO A 397 -18.52 8.06 -4.81
N LYS A 398 -19.49 7.19 -4.49
CA LYS A 398 -20.48 7.49 -3.46
C LYS A 398 -19.73 7.63 -2.14
N SER A 399 -19.38 8.86 -1.76
CA SER A 399 -18.68 9.16 -0.51
C SER A 399 -19.48 8.57 0.65
N ARG A 400 -18.84 7.66 1.38
CA ARG A 400 -19.41 7.07 2.60
C ARG A 400 -18.41 7.33 3.70
N GLU A 401 -18.85 7.97 4.78
CA GLU A 401 -18.01 8.07 5.97
C GLU A 401 -17.55 6.66 6.37
N LEU A 402 -16.23 6.47 6.49
CA LEU A 402 -15.67 5.22 6.95
C LEU A 402 -16.01 5.05 8.43
N LYS A 403 -17.08 4.29 8.71
CA LYS A 403 -17.49 3.95 10.08
C LYS A 403 -16.75 2.70 10.53
N VAL A 404 -15.94 2.86 11.55
CA VAL A 404 -15.22 1.76 12.19
C VAL A 404 -16.13 1.15 13.24
N VAL A 405 -16.49 -0.12 13.07
CA VAL A 405 -17.31 -0.86 14.02
C VAL A 405 -16.43 -1.94 14.64
N LYS A 406 -15.86 -1.64 15.81
CA LYS A 406 -15.16 -2.65 16.61
C LYS A 406 -16.20 -3.64 17.16
N LYS A 407 -16.09 -4.92 16.83
CA LYS A 407 -16.97 -5.95 17.42
C LYS A 407 -16.61 -6.07 18.91
N ASN A 408 -17.54 -5.72 19.80
CA ASN A 408 -17.35 -5.94 21.24
C ASN A 408 -17.38 -7.44 21.53
N VAL A 409 -16.31 -7.97 22.13
CA VAL A 409 -16.17 -9.41 22.49
C VAL A 409 -17.34 -9.93 23.37
N LEU A 410 -18.04 -9.03 24.07
CA LEU A 410 -19.19 -9.34 24.94
C LEU A 410 -20.53 -9.54 24.21
N ASP A 411 -20.65 -9.19 22.92
CA ASP A 411 -21.91 -9.35 22.16
C ASP A 411 -22.06 -10.73 21.48
N SER A 412 -21.12 -11.65 21.70
CA SER A 412 -21.24 -13.05 21.31
C SER A 412 -22.14 -13.86 22.27
N ARG A 413 -23.34 -13.35 22.58
CA ARG A 413 -24.39 -14.19 23.15
C ARG A 413 -25.23 -14.76 22.01
N PRO A 414 -25.34 -16.10 21.88
CA PRO A 414 -26.24 -16.67 20.89
C PRO A 414 -27.67 -16.20 21.21
N THR A 415 -28.28 -15.53 20.25
CA THR A 415 -29.70 -15.17 20.30
C THR A 415 -30.50 -16.46 20.40
N THR A 416 -31.17 -16.65 21.53
CA THR A 416 -32.13 -17.74 21.72
C THR A 416 -33.32 -17.48 20.80
N ARG A 417 -33.29 -18.08 19.61
CA ARG A 417 -34.52 -18.28 18.82
C ARG A 417 -35.46 -19.14 19.66
N ARG A 418 -36.59 -18.56 20.07
CA ARG A 418 -37.75 -19.34 20.54
C ARG A 418 -38.26 -20.16 19.35
N SER A 419 -37.88 -21.43 19.30
CA SER A 419 -38.56 -22.46 18.52
C SER A 419 -39.32 -23.36 19.49
N MET A 420 -40.64 -23.46 19.29
CA MET A 420 -41.53 -24.41 19.95
C MET A 420 -40.99 -25.84 19.86
N SER A 421 -41.00 -26.52 21.00
CA SER A 421 -40.62 -27.93 21.16
C SER A 421 -41.71 -28.88 20.65
N THR A 422 -41.30 -29.87 19.87
CA THR A 422 -41.80 -31.25 20.01
C THR A 422 -40.58 -32.17 20.16
N MET A 423 -40.68 -33.09 21.12
CA MET A 423 -39.61 -33.98 21.56
C MET A 423 -39.36 -35.09 20.54
N ASP A 424 -38.12 -35.55 20.42
CA ASP A 424 -37.82 -36.97 20.48
C ASP A 424 -36.35 -37.25 20.80
N THR A 425 -36.15 -38.39 21.46
CA THR A 425 -34.99 -38.87 22.20
C THR A 425 -33.95 -39.64 21.36
N ASN A 426 -32.74 -39.74 21.94
CA ASN A 426 -31.69 -40.77 21.72
C ASN A 426 -30.75 -40.65 20.50
N SER A 427 -29.51 -40.17 20.74
CA SER A 427 -28.26 -40.95 20.62
C SER A 427 -27.00 -40.05 20.64
N LEU A 428 -26.01 -40.40 21.47
CA LEU A 428 -24.59 -39.99 21.42
C LEU A 428 -23.78 -41.20 20.85
N PRO A 429 -22.49 -41.11 20.40
CA PRO A 429 -21.49 -40.05 20.64
C PRO A 429 -20.49 -39.70 19.48
N SER A 430 -19.68 -38.65 19.75
CA SER A 430 -18.24 -38.47 19.44
C SER A 430 -17.71 -38.35 18.00
N TYR A 431 -17.16 -37.17 17.65
CA TYR A 431 -15.71 -36.85 17.54
C TYR A 431 -15.54 -35.50 16.82
N PHE A 432 -15.24 -34.43 17.55
CA PHE A 432 -14.62 -33.23 16.97
C PHE A 432 -13.37 -32.94 17.78
N SER A 433 -12.22 -33.03 17.11
CA SER A 433 -10.90 -32.89 17.72
C SER A 433 -10.58 -31.44 18.03
N LEU A 434 -10.15 -31.20 19.27
CA LEU A 434 -9.44 -30.02 19.76
C LEU A 434 -8.08 -29.87 19.04
N LEU A 435 -8.08 -29.34 17.82
CA LEU A 435 -6.85 -29.01 17.10
C LEU A 435 -7.03 -27.72 16.29
N SER A 436 -7.34 -26.62 16.96
CA SER A 436 -7.28 -25.28 16.34
C SER A 436 -6.80 -24.18 17.30
N LEU A 437 -6.27 -24.54 18.47
CA LEU A 437 -5.87 -23.58 19.52
C LEU A 437 -4.38 -23.61 19.86
N LEU A 438 -3.56 -24.32 19.09
CA LEU A 438 -2.13 -24.40 19.30
C LEU A 438 -1.38 -24.04 18.02
N CYS A 439 -1.42 -22.77 17.62
CA CYS A 439 -0.41 -22.20 16.73
C CYS A 439 -0.43 -20.66 16.74
N PHE A 440 -0.13 -20.05 17.88
CA PHE A 440 0.29 -18.64 17.96
C PHE A 440 1.41 -18.53 19.00
N PRO A 441 2.69 -18.76 18.63
CA PRO A 441 3.75 -18.85 19.63
C PRO A 441 4.20 -17.50 20.21
N PHE A 442 3.62 -16.36 19.81
CA PHE A 442 4.10 -15.05 20.26
C PHE A 442 3.22 -14.31 21.27
N PHE A 443 1.95 -14.69 21.44
CA PHE A 443 1.04 -14.05 22.41
C PHE A 443 1.01 -14.72 23.80
N LEU A 444 1.59 -15.91 23.96
CA LEU A 444 1.52 -16.65 25.23
C LEU A 444 2.51 -16.12 26.29
N ILE A 445 3.64 -15.56 25.87
CA ILE A 445 4.74 -15.17 26.77
C ILE A 445 4.33 -13.99 27.68
N PRO A 446 3.72 -12.90 27.17
CA PRO A 446 3.27 -11.80 28.04
C PRO A 446 2.10 -12.21 28.95
N HIS A 447 1.20 -13.07 28.45
CA HIS A 447 0.01 -13.46 29.21
C HIS A 447 0.36 -14.36 30.41
N LEU A 448 1.31 -15.29 30.25
CA LEU A 448 1.77 -16.14 31.34
C LEU A 448 2.53 -15.35 32.41
N GLU A 449 3.34 -14.36 31.99
CA GLU A 449 4.07 -13.50 32.91
C GLU A 449 3.12 -12.58 33.71
N ILE A 450 2.09 -12.03 33.05
CA ILE A 450 1.02 -11.26 33.72
C ILE A 450 0.22 -12.14 34.68
N GLN A 451 -0.07 -13.40 34.35
CA GLN A 451 -0.75 -14.33 35.25
C GLN A 451 0.10 -14.69 36.47
N ASN A 452 1.41 -14.91 36.28
CA ASN A 452 2.34 -15.15 37.39
C ASN A 452 2.49 -13.93 38.30
N LEU A 453 2.56 -12.72 37.73
CA LEU A 453 2.57 -11.48 38.50
C LEU A 453 1.27 -11.31 39.31
N LYS A 454 0.10 -11.57 38.72
CA LYS A 454 -1.19 -11.55 39.42
C LYS A 454 -1.25 -12.56 40.57
N ALA A 455 -0.75 -13.79 40.36
CA ALA A 455 -0.69 -14.81 41.41
C ALA A 455 0.25 -14.39 42.56
N THR A 456 1.37 -13.74 42.23
CA THR A 456 2.34 -13.25 43.22
C THR A 456 1.76 -12.12 44.06
N VAL A 457 1.05 -11.17 43.43
CA VAL A 457 0.35 -10.07 44.12
C VAL A 457 -0.73 -10.61 45.07
N LEU A 458 -1.57 -11.55 44.61
CA LEU A 458 -2.58 -12.21 45.45
C LEU A 458 -1.97 -12.95 46.65
N SER A 459 -0.82 -13.61 46.44
CA SER A 459 -0.09 -14.26 47.55
C SER A 459 0.47 -13.26 48.55
N GLN A 460 0.90 -12.08 48.08
CA GLN A 460 1.43 -11.02 48.94
C GLN A 460 0.30 -10.33 49.72
N GLU A 461 -0.85 -10.04 49.11
CA GLU A 461 -2.03 -9.50 49.80
C GLU A 461 -2.50 -10.42 50.92
N LYS A 462 -2.59 -11.73 50.66
CA LYS A 462 -2.97 -12.70 51.69
C LYS A 462 -2.00 -12.71 52.87
N ARG A 463 -0.69 -12.60 52.58
CA ARG A 463 0.35 -12.53 53.61
C ARG A 463 0.28 -11.22 54.41
N ILE A 464 -0.11 -10.12 53.79
CA ILE A 464 -0.31 -8.84 54.46
C ILE A 464 -1.50 -8.94 55.42
N CYS A 465 -2.64 -9.47 54.98
CA CYS A 465 -3.79 -9.70 55.88
C CYS A 465 -3.44 -10.60 57.07
N ASP A 466 -2.73 -11.71 56.85
CA ASP A 466 -2.31 -12.61 57.94
C ASP A 466 -1.36 -11.93 58.95
N LEU A 467 -0.57 -10.95 58.50
CA LEU A 467 0.32 -10.16 59.37
C LEU A 467 -0.45 -9.07 60.12
N GLU A 468 -1.43 -8.44 59.48
CA GLU A 468 -2.34 -7.48 60.12
C GLU A 468 -3.18 -8.14 61.21
N ASP A 469 -3.69 -9.34 60.96
CA ASP A 469 -4.42 -10.14 61.96
C ASP A 469 -3.53 -10.51 63.14
N LYS A 470 -2.26 -10.87 62.91
CA LYS A 470 -1.30 -11.12 64.00
C LYS A 470 -0.96 -9.84 64.77
N LEU A 471 -0.83 -8.71 64.10
CA LEU A 471 -0.59 -7.42 64.74
C LEU A 471 -1.79 -6.99 65.62
N SER A 472 -3.01 -7.30 65.18
CA SER A 472 -4.24 -7.06 65.95
C SER A 472 -4.32 -7.89 67.24
N GLN A 473 -3.70 -9.07 67.26
CA GLN A 473 -3.62 -9.93 68.45
C GLN A 473 -2.61 -9.41 69.48
N PHE A 474 -1.57 -8.70 69.06
CA PHE A 474 -0.60 -8.07 69.97
C PHE A 474 -1.07 -6.74 70.56
N THR A 475 -2.07 -6.09 69.95
CA THR A 475 -2.61 -4.80 70.41
C THR A 475 -3.75 -4.93 71.42
N ASN A 476 -4.33 -6.13 71.57
CA ASN A 476 -5.37 -6.44 72.58
C ASN A 476 -4.82 -7.09 73.86
N GLY A 477 -3.51 -7.06 74.08
CA GLY A 477 -2.81 -7.68 75.21
C GLY A 477 -2.07 -6.70 76.11
N THR A 478 -2.58 -5.48 76.28
CA THR A 478 -2.21 -4.61 77.39
C THR A 478 -3.34 -4.56 78.40
N ASP A 479 -3.21 -5.38 79.43
CA ASP A 479 -3.60 -5.05 80.81
C ASP A 479 -2.50 -5.58 81.75
#